data_AF-A0A952SRG8-F1
#
_entry.id   AF-A0A952SRG8-F1
#
_cell.length_a   1.000
_cell.length_b   1.000
_cell.length_c   1.000
_cell.angle_alpha   90.00
_cell.angle_beta   90.00
_cell.angle_gamma   90.00
#
_symmetry.space_group_name_H-M   'P 1'
#
loop_
_entity.id
_entity.type
_entity.pdbx_description
1 polymer ?
#
loop_
_entity_poly.entity_id
_entity_poly.type
_entity_poly.pdbx_seq_one_letter_code
_entity_poly.pdbx_strand_id
1 'polypeptide(L)'
;MSTPVPNDNPGTPRAPGEPIKRIPINPRRVRGGVRTRKRPPDAPRHWAAERIIRIMEAGALGEALREGIDYARNGQTRRITIDNGFVEGSIQGRSSKPYLTRLSLTHFTPEERDRLVHAMVDQSGFAAKLLAGELPPNIEDIFAPLGLKLFPTEPDELATICSCREPKPWCKHAVCLAALLAERLGDNPLLMFELRGIASDAFIALLRDRRAITSQGPGPAIVYQPQIPGVSDRSTQRLEANLDHFWDSGPELDLIDAPLSNPEVSHVLLRRLGQSPFTESRFPLVGLLATCYEMISQQTVGNGIEEDQTPNDDPNASGEDADLETLDPDR
;
A
#
# COMPACT_ATOMS: atom_id res chain seq x y z
N MET A 1 33.02 29.01 -10.39
CA MET A 1 33.73 29.18 -11.68
C MET A 1 33.06 28.27 -12.70
N SER A 2 32.11 28.81 -13.45
CA SER A 2 31.28 28.06 -14.39
C SER A 2 31.99 27.96 -15.74
N THR A 3 32.35 26.74 -16.16
CA THR A 3 32.85 26.50 -17.52
C THR A 3 31.70 26.63 -18.52
N PRO A 4 31.86 27.37 -19.64
CA PRO A 4 30.79 27.54 -20.61
C PRO A 4 30.52 26.24 -21.36
N VAL A 5 29.23 25.95 -21.60
CA VAL A 5 28.77 24.88 -22.47
C VAL A 5 29.17 25.23 -23.91
N PRO A 6 29.76 24.31 -24.72
CA PRO A 6 30.12 24.62 -26.09
C PRO A 6 28.86 24.89 -26.90
N ASN A 7 28.77 26.09 -27.45
CA ASN A 7 27.73 26.50 -28.36
C ASN A 7 28.02 25.91 -29.74
N ASP A 8 27.47 24.72 -30.04
CA ASP A 8 27.54 24.13 -31.39
C ASP A 8 26.56 24.88 -32.33
N ASN A 9 26.82 26.16 -32.57
CA ASN A 9 26.03 27.00 -33.47
C ASN A 9 26.32 26.60 -34.93
N PRO A 10 25.33 26.15 -35.73
CA PRO A 10 25.56 25.68 -37.10
C PRO A 10 25.98 26.78 -38.09
N GLY A 11 26.07 28.05 -37.67
CA GLY A 11 26.45 29.20 -38.50
C GLY A 11 27.86 29.73 -38.30
N THR A 12 28.70 29.10 -37.46
CA THR A 12 30.10 29.52 -37.28
C THR A 12 30.98 28.83 -38.33
N PRO A 13 31.72 29.58 -39.18
CA PRO A 13 32.59 28.97 -40.18
C PRO A 13 33.64 28.12 -39.46
N ARG A 14 33.70 26.83 -39.82
CA ARG A 14 34.65 25.87 -39.24
C ARG A 14 36.08 26.29 -39.52
N ALA A 15 36.96 26.10 -38.53
CA ALA A 15 38.40 26.24 -38.72
C ALA A 15 38.87 25.26 -39.83
N PRO A 16 39.72 25.69 -40.77
CA PRO A 16 40.21 24.81 -41.84
C PRO A 16 40.97 23.62 -41.24
N GLY A 17 40.51 22.39 -41.54
CA GLY A 17 41.19 21.15 -41.15
C GLY A 17 40.53 20.34 -40.01
N GLU A 18 39.43 20.81 -39.42
CA GLU A 18 38.76 20.03 -38.37
C GLU A 18 38.03 18.79 -38.96
N PRO A 19 38.35 17.55 -38.52
CA PRO A 19 37.77 16.36 -39.09
C PRO A 19 36.25 16.32 -38.87
N ILE A 20 35.49 16.06 -39.93
CA ILE A 20 34.03 15.92 -39.86
C ILE A 20 33.71 14.72 -38.96
N LYS A 21 33.32 14.97 -37.71
CA LYS A 21 32.79 13.94 -36.81
C LYS A 21 31.52 13.34 -37.42
N ARG A 22 31.66 12.15 -38.03
CA ARG A 22 30.53 11.39 -38.60
C ARG A 22 29.57 11.01 -37.48
N ILE A 23 28.32 11.45 -37.58
CA ILE A 23 27.26 11.05 -36.67
C ILE A 23 26.86 9.61 -37.03
N PRO A 24 26.85 8.68 -36.07
CA PRO A 24 26.48 7.29 -36.36
C PRO A 24 25.01 7.19 -36.77
N ILE A 25 24.70 6.23 -37.65
CA ILE A 25 23.33 5.92 -38.11
C ILE A 25 22.47 5.47 -36.91
N ASN A 26 23.04 4.62 -36.06
CA ASN A 26 22.39 4.10 -34.86
C ASN A 26 22.79 4.90 -33.62
N PRO A 27 21.91 4.98 -32.60
CA PRO A 27 22.29 5.59 -31.34
C PRO A 27 23.42 4.82 -30.68
N ARG A 28 24.23 5.54 -29.90
CA ARG A 28 25.36 4.91 -29.19
C ARG A 28 24.82 4.01 -28.09
N ARG A 29 25.32 2.79 -27.99
CA ARG A 29 24.88 1.84 -26.95
C ARG A 29 25.28 2.32 -25.56
N VAL A 30 24.39 2.14 -24.59
CA VAL A 30 24.67 2.30 -23.17
C VAL A 30 24.85 0.93 -22.53
N ARG A 31 25.97 0.71 -21.84
CA ARG A 31 26.17 -0.51 -21.04
C ARG A 31 25.41 -0.37 -19.73
N GLY A 32 24.56 -1.35 -19.41
CA GLY A 32 23.79 -1.36 -18.16
C GLY A 32 22.79 -0.21 -18.05
N GLY A 33 22.33 0.36 -19.17
CA GLY A 33 21.38 1.45 -19.13
C GLY A 33 20.00 1.03 -18.59
N VAL A 34 19.32 1.99 -17.98
CA VAL A 34 17.98 1.83 -17.43
C VAL A 34 17.01 1.60 -18.58
N ARG A 35 16.26 0.51 -18.48
CA ARG A 35 15.31 0.06 -19.50
C ARG A 35 13.99 -0.33 -18.90
N THR A 36 12.96 -0.35 -19.73
CA THR A 36 11.68 -0.93 -19.35
C THR A 36 11.76 -2.45 -19.25
N ARG A 37 11.07 -3.05 -18.28
CA ARG A 37 10.98 -4.51 -18.15
C ARG A 37 10.10 -5.10 -19.25
N LYS A 38 10.47 -6.30 -19.70
CA LYS A 38 9.59 -7.11 -20.54
C LYS A 38 8.41 -7.54 -19.67
N ARG A 39 7.20 -7.19 -20.08
CA ARG A 39 5.95 -7.59 -19.43
C ARG A 39 5.25 -8.62 -20.32
N PRO A 40 4.63 -9.67 -19.74
CA PRO A 40 3.74 -10.56 -20.50
C PRO A 40 2.62 -9.77 -21.18
N PRO A 41 2.15 -10.17 -22.37
CA PRO A 41 1.11 -9.45 -23.10
C PRO A 41 -0.16 -9.21 -22.27
N ASP A 42 -0.54 -10.18 -21.43
CA ASP A 42 -1.82 -10.19 -20.72
C ASP A 42 -1.72 -9.67 -19.26
N ALA A 43 -0.54 -9.26 -18.82
CA ALA A 43 -0.38 -8.77 -17.45
C ALA A 43 -0.91 -7.32 -17.34
N PRO A 44 -1.95 -7.08 -16.51
CA PRO A 44 -2.55 -5.75 -16.39
C PRO A 44 -1.53 -4.74 -15.86
N ARG A 45 -1.59 -3.50 -16.36
CA ARG A 45 -0.77 -2.41 -15.84
C ARG A 45 -1.49 -1.78 -14.65
N HIS A 46 -0.72 -1.29 -13.67
CA HIS A 46 -1.29 -0.41 -12.67
C HIS A 46 -1.85 0.85 -13.36
N TRP A 47 -3.04 1.29 -12.97
CA TRP A 47 -3.75 2.40 -13.63
C TRP A 47 -2.95 3.72 -13.65
N ALA A 48 -2.12 3.96 -12.61
CA ALA A 48 -1.23 5.12 -12.56
C ALA A 48 -0.21 5.15 -13.72
N ALA A 49 0.31 3.98 -14.10
CA ALA A 49 1.20 3.84 -15.26
C ALA A 49 0.43 4.14 -16.55
N GLU A 50 -0.81 3.66 -16.67
CA GLU A 50 -1.64 3.90 -17.85
C GLU A 50 -1.96 5.39 -18.06
N ARG A 51 -2.18 6.15 -16.98
CA ARG A 51 -2.40 7.60 -17.07
C ARG A 51 -1.22 8.31 -17.74
N ILE A 52 0.01 8.01 -17.35
CA ILE A 52 1.21 8.60 -17.98
C ILE A 52 1.39 8.13 -19.43
N ILE A 53 1.10 6.86 -19.72
CA ILE A 53 1.16 6.34 -21.10
C ILE A 53 0.19 7.10 -22.00
N ARG A 54 -1.06 7.32 -21.57
CA ARG A 54 -2.04 8.08 -22.35
C ARG A 54 -1.59 9.52 -22.62
N ILE A 55 -1.01 10.18 -21.62
CA ILE A 55 -0.46 11.55 -21.75
C ILE A 55 0.68 11.58 -22.76
N MET A 56 1.57 10.60 -22.70
CA MET A 56 2.67 10.44 -23.65
C MET A 56 2.17 10.18 -25.08
N GLU A 57 1.18 9.31 -25.27
CA GLU A 57 0.59 8.97 -26.57
C GLU A 57 -0.19 10.13 -27.18
N ALA A 58 -0.86 10.94 -26.35
CA ALA A 58 -1.52 12.16 -26.80
C ALA A 58 -0.51 13.27 -27.17
N GLY A 59 0.62 13.35 -26.45
CA GLY A 59 1.65 14.36 -26.69
C GLY A 59 2.59 14.06 -27.86
N ALA A 60 2.91 12.78 -28.11
CA ALA A 60 3.86 12.34 -29.11
C ALA A 60 3.20 11.50 -30.21
N LEU A 61 3.42 11.87 -31.47
CA LEU A 61 2.87 11.18 -32.64
C LEU A 61 3.95 10.59 -33.54
N GLY A 62 3.61 9.47 -34.20
CA GLY A 62 4.41 8.86 -35.25
C GLY A 62 5.79 8.38 -34.77
N GLU A 63 6.82 8.77 -35.51
CA GLU A 63 8.18 8.25 -35.31
C GLU A 63 8.79 8.62 -33.96
N ALA A 64 8.46 9.78 -33.41
CA ALA A 64 8.96 10.20 -32.10
C ALA A 64 8.49 9.27 -30.98
N LEU A 65 7.21 8.86 -31.04
CA LEU A 65 6.63 7.90 -30.10
C LEU A 65 7.30 6.53 -30.23
N ARG A 66 7.41 6.03 -31.47
CA ARG A 66 8.02 4.73 -31.75
C ARG A 66 9.48 4.66 -31.31
N GLU A 67 10.30 5.61 -31.73
CA GLU A 67 11.72 5.67 -31.36
C GLU A 67 11.89 5.86 -29.83
N GLY A 68 11.05 6.66 -29.19
CA GLY A 68 11.12 6.89 -27.75
C GLY A 68 10.84 5.62 -26.93
N ILE A 69 9.81 4.86 -27.32
CA ILE A 69 9.51 3.56 -26.72
C ILE A 69 10.67 2.58 -26.95
N ASP A 70 11.24 2.56 -28.16
CA ASP A 70 12.40 1.71 -28.48
C ASP A 70 13.63 2.09 -27.63
N TYR A 71 13.87 3.37 -27.36
CA TYR A 71 14.97 3.81 -26.50
C TYR A 71 14.78 3.35 -25.06
N ALA A 72 13.54 3.43 -24.55
CA ALA A 72 13.19 2.94 -23.23
C ALA A 72 13.38 1.42 -23.12
N ARG A 73 12.96 0.65 -24.13
CA ARG A 73 13.13 -0.82 -24.16
C ARG A 73 14.59 -1.25 -24.29
N ASN A 74 15.37 -0.51 -25.09
CA ASN A 74 16.77 -0.86 -25.39
C ASN A 74 17.77 -0.39 -24.33
N GLY A 75 17.31 0.33 -23.30
CA GLY A 75 18.17 0.78 -22.20
C GLY A 75 19.09 1.92 -22.59
N GLN A 76 18.58 2.88 -23.36
CA GLN A 76 19.37 4.03 -23.80
C GLN A 76 19.53 5.12 -22.73
N THR A 77 18.93 4.95 -21.56
CA THR A 77 19.01 5.90 -20.44
C THR A 77 20.17 5.52 -19.51
N ARG A 78 21.15 6.41 -19.35
CA ARG A 78 22.31 6.19 -18.45
C ARG A 78 21.91 6.28 -16.98
N ARG A 79 21.10 7.28 -16.65
CA ARG A 79 20.58 7.52 -15.30
C ARG A 79 19.20 8.13 -15.39
N ILE A 80 18.38 7.85 -14.40
CA ILE A 80 17.09 8.49 -14.18
C ILE A 80 16.95 8.77 -12.68
N THR A 81 16.63 10.01 -12.36
CA THR A 81 16.38 10.49 -11.00
C THR A 81 14.99 11.07 -10.94
N ILE A 82 14.27 10.76 -9.86
CA ILE A 82 12.97 11.35 -9.53
C ILE A 82 13.23 12.10 -8.23
N ASP A 83 13.07 13.42 -8.27
CA ASP A 83 13.33 14.27 -7.12
C ASP A 83 12.54 15.57 -7.25
N ASN A 84 12.08 16.10 -6.12
CA ASN A 84 11.55 17.45 -5.96
C ASN A 84 10.59 17.91 -7.09
N GLY A 85 9.65 17.03 -7.46
CA GLY A 85 8.60 17.30 -8.45
C GLY A 85 8.98 17.19 -9.93
N PHE A 86 10.17 16.67 -10.23
CA PHE A 86 10.57 16.38 -11.60
C PHE A 86 11.26 15.03 -11.74
N VAL A 87 11.23 14.54 -12.98
CA VAL A 87 11.97 13.37 -13.42
C VAL A 87 13.03 13.84 -14.37
N GLU A 88 14.29 13.54 -14.09
CA GLU A 88 15.41 13.85 -14.98
C GLU A 88 16.06 12.56 -15.49
N GLY A 89 16.30 12.52 -16.80
CA GLY A 89 16.94 11.41 -17.49
C GLY A 89 18.14 11.89 -18.31
N SER A 90 19.19 11.08 -18.32
CA SER A 90 20.32 11.25 -19.26
C SER A 90 20.21 10.19 -20.35
N ILE A 91 19.69 10.58 -21.52
CA ILE A 91 19.36 9.64 -22.60
C ILE A 91 20.41 9.71 -23.72
N GLN A 92 21.00 8.57 -24.04
CA GLN A 92 22.02 8.45 -25.06
C GLN A 92 21.39 8.26 -26.45
N GLY A 93 21.51 9.28 -27.29
CA GLY A 93 21.20 9.19 -28.72
C GLY A 93 22.45 8.96 -29.58
N ARG A 94 22.43 9.53 -30.79
CA ARG A 94 23.55 9.48 -31.75
C ARG A 94 24.73 10.40 -31.36
N SER A 95 24.42 11.51 -30.65
CA SER A 95 25.42 12.47 -30.18
C SER A 95 26.42 11.82 -29.22
N SER A 96 27.65 12.37 -29.17
CA SER A 96 28.67 11.94 -28.21
C SER A 96 28.26 12.24 -26.76
N LYS A 97 27.57 13.36 -26.55
CA LYS A 97 27.00 13.75 -25.25
C LYS A 97 25.55 13.24 -25.14
N PRO A 98 25.16 12.60 -24.03
CA PRO A 98 23.77 12.27 -23.75
C PRO A 98 22.90 13.52 -23.68
N TYR A 99 21.63 13.39 -24.06
CA TYR A 99 20.63 14.43 -23.90
C TYR A 99 20.12 14.42 -22.47
N LEU A 100 20.20 15.58 -21.82
CA LEU A 100 19.47 15.84 -20.59
C LEU A 100 18.02 16.10 -20.94
N THR A 101 17.12 15.34 -20.32
CA THR A 101 15.67 15.46 -20.50
C THR A 101 15.01 15.50 -19.14
N ARG A 102 14.02 16.37 -18.98
CA ARG A 102 13.26 16.55 -17.75
C ARG A 102 11.76 16.54 -18.05
N LEU A 103 11.01 15.84 -17.21
CA LEU A 103 9.56 15.94 -17.12
C LEU A 103 9.22 16.56 -15.76
N SER A 104 8.30 17.51 -15.71
CA SER A 104 7.91 18.16 -14.45
C SER A 104 6.42 18.44 -14.42
N LEU A 105 5.84 18.38 -13.22
CA LEU A 105 4.47 18.80 -12.97
C LEU A 105 4.46 20.04 -12.09
N THR A 106 3.41 20.83 -12.19
CA THR A 106 3.18 21.92 -11.24
C THR A 106 2.96 21.34 -9.85
N HIS A 107 3.73 21.83 -8.88
CA HIS A 107 3.59 21.45 -7.48
C HIS A 107 2.32 22.08 -6.91
N PHE A 108 1.77 21.43 -5.87
CA PHE A 108 0.75 22.07 -5.06
C PHE A 108 1.38 23.13 -4.15
N THR A 109 0.66 24.22 -3.92
CA THR A 109 1.08 25.20 -2.91
C THR A 109 0.98 24.60 -1.50
N PRO A 110 1.67 25.17 -0.49
CA PRO A 110 1.54 24.72 0.90
C PRO A 110 0.07 24.68 1.37
N GLU A 111 -0.73 25.68 0.99
CA GLU A 111 -2.15 25.79 1.36
C GLU A 111 -3.02 24.73 0.67
N GLU A 112 -2.75 24.43 -0.60
CA GLU A 112 -3.40 23.35 -1.34
C GLU A 112 -3.09 21.99 -0.74
N ARG A 113 -1.82 21.77 -0.37
CA ARG A 113 -1.38 20.54 0.28
C ARG A 113 -2.06 20.36 1.63
N ASP A 114 -2.15 21.41 2.44
CA ASP A 114 -2.77 21.32 3.77
C ASP A 114 -4.28 21.04 3.66
N ARG A 115 -4.97 21.65 2.71
CA ARG A 115 -6.38 21.32 2.39
C ARG A 115 -6.55 19.88 1.94
N LEU A 116 -5.65 19.38 1.10
CA LEU A 116 -5.69 18.00 0.61
C LEU A 116 -5.48 17.00 1.75
N VAL A 117 -4.49 17.23 2.62
CA VAL A 117 -4.24 16.39 3.79
C VAL A 117 -5.49 16.30 4.67
N HIS A 118 -6.13 17.45 4.96
CA HIS A 118 -7.33 17.47 5.79
C HIS A 118 -8.46 16.64 5.17
N ALA A 119 -8.72 16.80 3.87
CA ALA A 119 -9.74 16.06 3.16
C ALA A 119 -9.46 14.54 3.13
N MET A 120 -8.19 14.13 3.06
CA MET A 120 -7.81 12.71 3.11
C MET A 120 -7.97 12.08 4.50
N VAL A 121 -7.73 12.85 5.57
CA VAL A 121 -7.91 12.38 6.95
C VAL A 121 -9.39 12.14 7.24
N ASP A 122 -10.27 13.02 6.75
CA ASP A 122 -11.71 12.90 6.94
C ASP A 122 -12.30 11.64 6.26
N GLN A 123 -11.59 11.10 5.27
CA GLN A 123 -11.96 9.89 4.55
C GLN A 123 -11.05 8.70 4.91
N SER A 124 -11.34 8.09 6.06
CA SER A 124 -10.53 7.02 6.67
C SER A 124 -10.14 5.85 5.74
N GLY A 125 -10.97 5.54 4.73
CA GLY A 125 -10.70 4.49 3.74
C GLY A 125 -9.54 4.80 2.80
N PHE A 126 -9.34 6.06 2.41
CA PHE A 126 -8.23 6.47 1.56
C PHE A 126 -6.92 6.51 2.36
N ALA A 127 -6.96 7.09 3.56
CA ALA A 127 -5.80 7.10 4.44
C ALA A 127 -5.28 5.67 4.70
N ALA A 128 -6.16 4.70 4.99
CA ALA A 128 -5.74 3.32 5.22
C ALA A 128 -5.02 2.70 4.01
N LYS A 129 -5.55 2.89 2.80
CA LYS A 129 -4.94 2.34 1.56
C LYS A 129 -3.60 3.01 1.24
N LEU A 130 -3.52 4.33 1.37
CA LEU A 130 -2.27 5.07 1.17
C LEU A 130 -1.19 4.64 2.17
N LEU A 131 -1.57 4.43 3.44
CA LEU A 131 -0.67 3.90 4.48
C LEU A 131 -0.18 2.47 4.17
N ALA A 132 -0.95 1.68 3.41
CA ALA A 132 -0.58 0.36 2.93
C ALA A 132 0.28 0.40 1.65
N GLY A 133 0.61 1.59 1.13
CA GLY A 133 1.36 1.74 -0.12
C GLY A 133 0.50 1.64 -1.38
N GLU A 134 -0.83 1.55 -1.24
CA GLU A 134 -1.76 1.41 -2.35
C GLU A 134 -2.30 2.77 -2.78
N LEU A 135 -2.41 3.00 -4.10
CA LEU A 135 -3.05 4.20 -4.65
C LEU A 135 -4.47 3.86 -5.16
N PRO A 136 -5.53 4.28 -4.45
CA PRO A 136 -6.90 3.91 -4.80
C PRO A 136 -7.30 4.50 -6.16
N PRO A 137 -8.04 3.77 -7.01
CA PRO A 137 -8.42 4.26 -8.34
C PRO A 137 -9.32 5.51 -8.30
N ASN A 138 -10.08 5.69 -7.22
CA ASN A 138 -10.96 6.83 -6.99
C ASN A 138 -10.29 7.94 -6.14
N ILE A 139 -8.96 7.93 -6.01
CA ILE A 139 -8.23 8.92 -5.18
C ILE A 139 -8.45 10.36 -5.65
N GLU A 140 -8.65 10.58 -6.96
CA GLU A 140 -8.87 11.92 -7.53
C GLU A 140 -10.22 12.54 -7.09
N ASP A 141 -11.14 11.77 -6.53
CA ASP A 141 -12.41 12.27 -5.95
C ASP A 141 -12.18 13.22 -4.77
N ILE A 142 -11.03 13.11 -4.09
CA ILE A 142 -10.63 14.04 -3.02
C ILE A 142 -10.04 15.33 -3.59
N PHE A 143 -9.42 15.26 -4.76
CA PHE A 143 -8.76 16.39 -5.40
C PHE A 143 -9.76 17.28 -6.13
N ALA A 144 -10.78 16.69 -6.76
CA ALA A 144 -11.74 17.41 -7.60
C ALA A 144 -12.49 18.54 -6.86
N PRO A 145 -13.01 18.38 -5.63
CA PRO A 145 -13.64 19.47 -4.88
C PRO A 145 -12.69 20.63 -4.54
N LEU A 146 -11.39 20.36 -4.49
CA LEU A 146 -10.35 21.36 -4.23
C LEU A 146 -9.88 22.08 -5.50
N GLY A 147 -10.39 21.69 -6.68
CA GLY A 147 -9.92 22.18 -7.98
C GLY A 147 -8.54 21.65 -8.37
N LEU A 148 -8.08 20.59 -7.72
CA LEU A 148 -6.76 20.01 -7.92
C LEU A 148 -6.85 18.74 -8.77
N LYS A 149 -5.74 18.32 -9.35
CA LYS A 149 -5.60 17.06 -10.08
C LYS A 149 -4.34 16.36 -9.63
N LEU A 150 -4.41 15.07 -9.29
CA LEU A 150 -3.20 14.32 -8.95
C LEU A 150 -2.44 14.02 -10.24
N PHE A 151 -3.11 13.45 -11.24
CA PHE A 151 -2.51 13.11 -12.52
C PHE A 151 -2.76 14.19 -13.58
N PRO A 152 -1.80 14.42 -14.49
CA PRO A 152 -2.05 15.28 -15.64
C PRO A 152 -3.19 14.71 -16.50
N THR A 153 -4.05 15.58 -17.03
CA THR A 153 -5.10 15.21 -17.98
C THR A 153 -4.71 15.50 -19.42
N GLU A 154 -3.88 16.52 -19.63
CA GLU A 154 -3.41 16.93 -20.95
C GLU A 154 -1.88 16.83 -21.09
N PRO A 155 -1.35 16.60 -22.30
CA PRO A 155 0.10 16.53 -22.56
C PRO A 155 0.88 17.75 -22.07
N ASP A 156 0.29 18.94 -22.14
CA ASP A 156 0.96 20.20 -21.78
C ASP A 156 1.05 20.42 -20.26
N GLU A 157 0.22 19.71 -19.46
CA GLU A 157 0.32 19.75 -18.00
C GLU A 157 1.59 19.03 -17.51
N LEU A 158 2.11 18.06 -18.29
CA LEU A 158 3.39 17.41 -18.05
C LEU A 158 4.49 18.12 -18.84
N ALA A 159 5.03 19.20 -18.27
CA ALA A 159 6.03 20.03 -18.91
C ALA A 159 7.28 19.22 -19.26
N THR A 160 7.77 19.38 -20.49
CA THR A 160 8.91 18.64 -21.04
C THR A 160 10.03 19.60 -21.42
N ILE A 161 11.25 19.31 -20.95
CA ILE A 161 12.44 20.08 -21.28
C ILE A 161 13.50 19.09 -21.78
N CYS A 162 14.04 19.33 -22.97
CA CYS A 162 15.08 18.47 -23.53
C CYS A 162 16.17 19.30 -24.19
N SER A 163 17.42 18.90 -23.99
CA SER A 163 18.60 19.49 -24.64
C SER A 163 18.75 19.12 -26.13
N CYS A 164 17.78 18.40 -26.72
CA CYS A 164 17.79 18.11 -28.15
C CYS A 164 17.28 19.30 -28.97
N ARG A 165 17.54 19.30 -30.30
CA ARG A 165 17.14 20.38 -31.21
C ARG A 165 15.74 20.18 -31.82
N GLU A 166 14.94 19.33 -31.22
CA GLU A 166 13.59 19.06 -31.71
C GLU A 166 12.67 20.21 -31.27
N PRO A 167 11.92 20.86 -32.18
CA PRO A 167 11.08 22.01 -31.84
C PRO A 167 9.81 21.63 -31.10
N LYS A 168 9.43 20.34 -31.09
CA LYS A 168 8.24 19.84 -30.41
C LYS A 168 8.55 19.54 -28.94
N PRO A 169 7.65 19.84 -27.99
CA PRO A 169 7.85 19.50 -26.57
C PRO A 169 8.11 17.99 -26.38
N TRP A 170 7.26 17.18 -27.03
CA TRP A 170 7.32 15.73 -26.98
C TRP A 170 8.27 15.13 -28.02
N CYS A 171 9.57 15.31 -27.80
CA CYS A 171 10.60 14.58 -28.55
C CYS A 171 10.71 13.11 -28.08
N LYS A 172 11.40 12.27 -28.85
CA LYS A 172 11.64 10.85 -28.49
C LYS A 172 12.34 10.65 -27.14
N HIS A 173 13.14 11.61 -26.69
CA HIS A 173 13.79 11.52 -25.37
C HIS A 173 12.79 11.75 -24.24
N ALA A 174 11.84 12.68 -24.43
CA ALA A 174 10.74 12.90 -23.48
C ALA A 174 9.83 11.68 -23.41
N VAL A 175 9.50 11.09 -24.56
CA VAL A 175 8.77 9.80 -24.65
C VAL A 175 9.53 8.69 -23.92
N CYS A 176 10.84 8.54 -24.17
CA CYS A 176 11.67 7.56 -23.48
C CYS A 176 11.62 7.73 -21.96
N LEU A 177 11.69 8.98 -21.48
CA LEU A 177 11.64 9.28 -20.05
C LEU A 177 10.24 9.04 -19.46
N ALA A 178 9.18 9.38 -20.19
CA ALA A 178 7.80 9.16 -19.79
C ALA A 178 7.45 7.67 -19.70
N ALA A 179 7.96 6.86 -20.63
CA ALA A 179 7.80 5.40 -20.59
C ALA A 179 8.48 4.79 -19.35
N LEU A 180 9.68 5.27 -18.99
CA LEU A 180 10.37 4.85 -17.76
C LEU A 180 9.64 5.32 -16.50
N LEU A 181 9.09 6.54 -16.52
CA LEU A 181 8.26 7.07 -15.43
C LEU A 181 7.01 6.23 -15.23
N ALA A 182 6.29 5.89 -16.31
CA ALA A 182 5.12 5.05 -16.25
C ALA A 182 5.44 3.67 -15.64
N GLU A 183 6.59 3.09 -15.96
CA GLU A 183 7.00 1.84 -15.32
C GLU A 183 7.25 1.98 -13.82
N ARG A 184 7.91 3.05 -13.38
CA ARG A 184 8.15 3.30 -11.96
C ARG A 184 6.87 3.57 -11.19
N LEU A 185 5.92 4.31 -11.76
CA LEU A 185 4.58 4.50 -11.19
C LEU A 185 3.78 3.20 -11.17
N GLY A 186 4.10 2.26 -12.05
CA GLY A 186 3.54 0.92 -12.03
C GLY A 186 3.98 0.10 -10.82
N ASP A 187 5.19 0.33 -10.32
CA ASP A 187 5.74 -0.36 -9.14
C ASP A 187 5.44 0.40 -7.84
N ASN A 188 5.56 1.72 -7.87
CA ASN A 188 5.33 2.59 -6.74
C ASN A 188 4.47 3.80 -7.18
N PRO A 189 3.13 3.68 -7.12
CA PRO A 189 2.23 4.73 -7.57
C PRO A 189 2.23 5.95 -6.66
N LEU A 190 2.70 5.84 -5.41
CA LEU A 190 2.82 6.97 -4.49
C LEU A 190 3.88 7.98 -4.91
N LEU A 191 4.82 7.60 -5.79
CA LEU A 191 5.77 8.54 -6.44
C LEU A 191 5.05 9.72 -7.11
N MET A 192 3.77 9.57 -7.46
CA MET A 192 2.99 10.67 -8.03
C MET A 192 2.84 11.85 -7.06
N PHE A 193 2.82 11.61 -5.75
CA PHE A 193 2.80 12.68 -4.75
C PHE A 193 4.13 13.45 -4.72
N GLU A 194 5.27 12.75 -4.83
CA GLU A 194 6.59 13.40 -4.93
C GLU A 194 6.69 14.28 -6.17
N LEU A 195 6.12 13.83 -7.29
CA LEU A 195 6.04 14.62 -8.52
C LEU A 195 5.17 15.87 -8.38
N ARG A 196 4.26 15.89 -7.40
CA ARG A 196 3.45 17.06 -7.03
C ARG A 196 4.06 17.89 -5.91
N GLY A 197 5.30 17.61 -5.53
CA GLY A 197 6.00 18.33 -4.45
C GLY A 197 5.57 17.91 -3.04
N ILE A 198 4.87 16.78 -2.91
CA ILE A 198 4.48 16.20 -1.63
C ILE A 198 5.42 15.02 -1.35
N ALA A 199 6.35 15.18 -0.41
CA ALA A 199 7.23 14.08 -0.02
C ALA A 199 6.39 12.92 0.56
N SER A 200 6.42 11.74 -0.09
CA SER A 200 5.61 10.57 0.26
C SER A 200 5.73 10.23 1.75
N ASP A 201 6.95 10.15 2.27
CA ASP A 201 7.18 9.78 3.67
C ASP A 201 6.63 10.82 4.65
N ALA A 202 6.83 12.10 4.38
CA ALA A 202 6.30 13.19 5.20
C ALA A 202 4.77 13.22 5.16
N PHE A 203 4.19 12.94 4.00
CA PHE A 203 2.74 12.87 3.81
C PHE A 203 2.12 11.68 4.53
N ILE A 204 2.73 10.51 4.41
CA ILE A 204 2.34 9.29 5.13
C ILE A 204 2.48 9.49 6.64
N ALA A 205 3.57 10.10 7.10
CA ALA A 205 3.75 10.45 8.52
C ALA A 205 2.66 11.41 9.00
N LEU A 206 2.36 12.46 8.23
CA LEU A 206 1.30 13.42 8.54
C LEU A 206 -0.08 12.77 8.60
N LEU A 207 -0.37 11.82 7.70
CA LEU A 207 -1.60 11.01 7.75
C LEU A 207 -1.66 10.12 9.00
N ARG A 208 -0.53 9.53 9.43
CA ARG A 208 -0.46 8.76 10.68
C ARG A 208 -0.71 9.64 11.89
N ASP A 209 -0.03 10.78 11.98
CA ASP A 209 -0.17 11.71 13.10
C ASP A 209 -1.59 12.26 13.19
N ARG A 210 -2.17 12.68 12.06
CA ARG A 210 -3.55 13.17 12.03
C ARG A 210 -4.56 12.07 12.34
N ARG A 211 -4.34 10.83 11.90
CA ARG A 211 -5.21 9.70 12.29
C ARG A 211 -5.09 9.40 13.79
N ALA A 212 -3.88 9.47 14.35
CA ALA A 212 -3.67 9.32 15.79
C ALA A 212 -4.41 10.43 16.57
N ILE A 213 -4.32 11.69 16.12
CA ILE A 213 -5.02 12.83 16.73
C ILE A 213 -6.54 12.72 16.56
N THR A 214 -7.06 12.33 15.39
CA THR A 214 -8.49 12.11 15.18
C THR A 214 -9.00 10.92 16.00
N SER A 215 -8.18 9.87 16.18
CA SER A 215 -8.48 8.78 17.12
C SER A 215 -8.38 9.20 18.59
N GLN A 216 -7.79 10.37 18.87
CA GLN A 216 -7.73 11.04 20.17
C GLN A 216 -8.66 12.27 20.24
N GLY A 217 -9.61 12.43 19.33
CA GLY A 217 -10.71 13.38 19.51
C GLY A 217 -11.47 13.07 20.82
N PRO A 218 -12.33 13.98 21.33
CA PRO A 218 -13.11 13.75 22.56
C PRO A 218 -14.19 12.66 22.42
N GLY A 219 -14.09 11.78 21.42
CA GLY A 219 -14.81 10.52 21.35
C GLY A 219 -13.85 9.40 21.73
N PRO A 220 -14.30 8.37 22.46
CA PRO A 220 -13.40 7.31 22.89
C PRO A 220 -12.71 6.74 21.65
N ALA A 221 -11.39 6.68 21.70
CA ALA A 221 -10.65 5.73 20.89
C ALA A 221 -11.46 4.44 20.96
N ILE A 222 -11.89 3.88 19.83
CA ILE A 222 -12.54 2.57 19.83
C ILE A 222 -11.43 1.53 20.10
N VAL A 223 -10.84 1.61 21.29
CA VAL A 223 -10.54 0.44 22.08
C VAL A 223 -11.89 -0.21 22.21
N TYR A 224 -12.06 -1.36 21.55
CA TYR A 224 -13.16 -2.24 21.91
C TYR A 224 -12.96 -2.60 23.38
N GLN A 225 -13.55 -1.81 24.27
CA GLN A 225 -13.77 -2.19 25.66
C GLN A 225 -15.09 -2.94 25.62
N PRO A 226 -15.08 -4.29 25.63
CA PRO A 226 -16.32 -5.03 25.76
C PRO A 226 -16.98 -4.58 27.07
N GLN A 227 -18.03 -3.77 26.96
CA GLN A 227 -18.85 -3.36 28.08
C GLN A 227 -19.74 -4.55 28.41
N ILE A 228 -19.24 -5.45 29.26
CA ILE A 228 -20.01 -6.57 29.81
C ILE A 228 -20.84 -6.01 30.97
N PRO A 229 -22.19 -6.00 30.89
CA PRO A 229 -23.05 -5.53 31.96
C PRO A 229 -22.74 -6.24 33.29
N GLY A 230 -22.62 -5.50 34.39
CA GLY A 230 -22.32 -6.06 35.71
C GLY A 230 -20.84 -6.35 35.99
N VAL A 231 -19.98 -6.40 34.97
CA VAL A 231 -18.50 -6.49 35.12
C VAL A 231 -17.87 -5.12 34.94
N SER A 232 -18.30 -4.38 33.91
CA SER A 232 -17.76 -3.05 33.56
C SER A 232 -18.23 -1.96 34.52
N ASP A 233 -19.29 -2.24 35.28
CA ASP A 233 -19.88 -1.34 36.27
C ASP A 233 -19.23 -1.48 37.67
N ARG A 234 -18.35 -2.47 37.84
CA ARG A 234 -17.63 -2.69 39.11
C ARG A 234 -16.53 -1.65 39.25
N SER A 235 -16.49 -1.00 40.42
CA SER A 235 -15.35 -0.16 40.80
C SER A 235 -14.11 -1.05 40.98
N THR A 236 -13.24 -1.06 39.97
CA THR A 236 -11.94 -1.73 40.09
C THR A 236 -11.05 -0.92 41.02
N GLN A 237 -10.51 -1.56 42.05
CA GLN A 237 -9.49 -0.95 42.90
C GLN A 237 -8.22 -0.69 42.07
N ARG A 238 -7.41 0.29 42.50
CA ARG A 238 -6.16 0.60 41.80
C ARG A 238 -5.19 -0.59 41.87
N LEU A 239 -4.37 -0.77 40.84
CA LEU A 239 -3.41 -1.87 40.75
C LEU A 239 -2.50 -1.96 41.97
N GLU A 240 -2.06 -0.82 42.51
CA GLU A 240 -1.15 -0.77 43.65
C GLU A 240 -1.76 -1.40 44.92
N ALA A 241 -3.08 -1.41 45.04
CA ALA A 241 -3.81 -2.02 46.16
C ALA A 241 -4.01 -3.54 45.99
N ASN A 242 -3.75 -4.09 44.81
CA ASN A 242 -3.96 -5.51 44.48
C ASN A 242 -2.66 -6.27 44.23
N LEU A 243 -1.49 -5.66 44.43
CA LEU A 243 -0.20 -6.29 44.10
C LEU A 243 0.03 -7.61 44.86
N ASP A 244 -0.42 -7.69 46.11
CA ASP A 244 -0.23 -8.87 46.97
C ASP A 244 -1.03 -10.09 46.50
N HIS A 245 -2.14 -9.86 45.78
CA HIS A 245 -3.05 -10.90 45.27
C HIS A 245 -3.17 -10.85 43.74
N PHE A 246 -2.25 -10.17 43.04
CA PHE A 246 -2.36 -9.92 41.62
C PHE A 246 -2.38 -11.20 40.78
N TRP A 247 -1.70 -12.23 41.26
CA TRP A 247 -1.63 -13.54 40.62
C TRP A 247 -2.66 -14.54 41.16
N ASP A 248 -3.50 -14.13 42.12
CA ASP A 248 -4.53 -14.98 42.69
C ASP A 248 -5.83 -14.84 41.89
N SER A 249 -6.46 -15.96 41.57
CA SER A 249 -7.81 -15.97 41.00
C SER A 249 -8.85 -15.87 42.11
N GLY A 250 -9.75 -14.89 42.01
CA GLY A 250 -10.92 -14.79 42.89
C GLY A 250 -11.96 -15.88 42.62
N PRO A 251 -12.90 -16.13 43.55
CA PRO A 251 -13.99 -17.09 43.39
C PRO A 251 -14.92 -16.77 42.21
N GLU A 252 -14.82 -15.57 41.65
CA GLU A 252 -15.53 -15.18 40.44
C GLU A 252 -15.04 -15.91 39.18
N LEU A 253 -13.82 -16.47 39.20
CA LEU A 253 -13.30 -17.24 38.07
C LEU A 253 -14.14 -18.51 37.83
N ASP A 254 -14.65 -19.12 38.90
CA ASP A 254 -15.51 -20.30 38.84
C ASP A 254 -16.90 -19.99 38.25
N LEU A 255 -17.28 -18.72 38.19
CA LEU A 255 -18.53 -18.26 37.58
C LEU A 255 -18.40 -18.00 36.08
N ILE A 256 -17.18 -18.06 35.51
CA ILE A 256 -16.96 -17.86 34.08
C ILE A 256 -17.32 -19.13 33.34
N ASP A 257 -18.53 -19.15 32.79
CA ASP A 257 -18.92 -20.15 31.81
C ASP A 257 -18.28 -19.82 30.45
N ALA A 258 -17.25 -20.59 30.10
CA ALA A 258 -16.49 -20.44 28.86
C ALA A 258 -16.63 -21.71 28.01
N PRO A 259 -17.79 -21.93 27.35
CA PRO A 259 -18.01 -23.13 26.56
C PRO A 259 -17.00 -23.19 25.41
N LEU A 260 -16.15 -24.23 25.44
CA LEU A 260 -15.13 -24.48 24.44
C LEU A 260 -15.80 -25.02 23.17
N SER A 261 -16.08 -24.10 22.23
CA SER A 261 -16.61 -24.43 20.92
C SER A 261 -15.61 -24.07 19.83
N ASN A 262 -15.65 -24.81 18.72
CA ASN A 262 -14.86 -24.44 17.55
C ASN A 262 -15.40 -23.14 16.96
N PRO A 263 -14.53 -22.16 16.65
CA PRO A 263 -14.97 -20.94 16.00
C PRO A 263 -15.51 -21.25 14.60
N GLU A 264 -16.56 -20.54 14.17
CA GLU A 264 -17.14 -20.70 12.82
C GLU A 264 -16.13 -20.48 11.70
N VAL A 265 -15.14 -19.62 11.95
CA VAL A 265 -14.06 -19.30 11.01
C VAL A 265 -12.72 -19.53 11.69
N SER A 266 -11.93 -20.45 11.16
CA SER A 266 -10.59 -20.75 11.68
C SER A 266 -9.63 -19.58 11.47
N HIS A 267 -8.81 -19.32 12.49
CA HIS A 267 -7.62 -18.47 12.39
C HIS A 267 -7.87 -17.00 12.01
N VAL A 268 -9.01 -16.41 12.39
CA VAL A 268 -9.37 -15.02 12.02
C VAL A 268 -8.27 -14.00 12.37
N LEU A 269 -7.69 -14.10 13.57
CA LEU A 269 -6.61 -13.20 14.01
C LEU A 269 -5.34 -13.38 13.18
N LEU A 270 -4.95 -14.62 12.92
CA LEU A 270 -3.77 -14.94 12.10
C LEU A 270 -3.94 -14.48 10.65
N ARG A 271 -5.14 -14.63 10.07
CA ARG A 271 -5.47 -14.13 8.72
C ARG A 271 -5.39 -12.61 8.64
N ARG A 272 -5.83 -11.90 9.69
CA ARG A 272 -5.78 -10.43 9.76
C ARG A 272 -4.36 -9.89 9.91
N LEU A 273 -3.47 -10.63 10.57
CA LEU A 273 -2.08 -10.26 10.75
C LEU A 273 -1.24 -10.39 9.46
N GLY A 274 -1.71 -11.16 8.47
CA GLY A 274 -1.03 -11.29 7.19
C GLY A 274 0.27 -12.10 7.28
N GLN A 275 1.18 -11.92 6.31
CA GLN A 275 2.46 -12.65 6.32
C GLN A 275 3.39 -12.11 7.41
N SER A 276 4.14 -13.03 8.04
CA SER A 276 5.14 -12.66 9.04
C SER A 276 6.28 -11.83 8.43
N PRO A 277 6.78 -10.79 9.11
CA PRO A 277 7.85 -9.92 8.60
C PRO A 277 9.25 -10.56 8.61
N PHE A 278 9.39 -11.80 9.11
CA PHE A 278 10.68 -12.49 9.23
C PHE A 278 11.03 -13.28 7.96
N THR A 279 11.69 -12.63 7.01
CA THR A 279 12.06 -13.20 5.70
C THR A 279 13.16 -14.27 5.75
N GLU A 280 13.99 -14.31 6.80
CA GLU A 280 15.06 -15.31 6.98
C GLU A 280 14.65 -16.49 7.90
N SER A 281 13.38 -16.56 8.30
CA SER A 281 12.90 -17.62 9.17
C SER A 281 12.84 -18.97 8.44
N ARG A 282 13.17 -20.06 9.15
CA ARG A 282 13.18 -21.43 8.60
C ARG A 282 11.79 -21.92 8.16
N PHE A 283 10.73 -21.29 8.66
CA PHE A 283 9.34 -21.59 8.33
C PHE A 283 8.45 -20.36 8.54
N PRO A 284 7.31 -20.26 7.82
CA PRO A 284 6.36 -19.16 8.02
C PRO A 284 5.69 -19.23 9.40
N LEU A 285 5.97 -18.25 10.26
CA LEU A 285 5.47 -18.21 11.65
C LEU A 285 3.94 -18.35 11.76
N VAL A 286 3.20 -17.69 10.86
CA VAL A 286 1.74 -17.72 10.85
C VAL A 286 1.21 -19.12 10.53
N GLY A 287 1.90 -19.86 9.67
CA GLY A 287 1.55 -21.25 9.37
C GLY A 287 1.78 -22.16 10.58
N LEU A 288 2.90 -22.01 11.28
CA LEU A 288 3.18 -22.78 12.49
C LEU A 288 2.11 -22.52 13.58
N LEU A 289 1.80 -21.25 13.84
CA LEU A 289 0.80 -20.89 14.85
C LEU A 289 -0.58 -21.45 14.49
N ALA A 290 -0.98 -21.41 13.22
CA ALA A 290 -2.23 -21.99 12.77
C ALA A 290 -2.30 -23.50 13.10
N THR A 291 -1.23 -24.25 12.83
CA THR A 291 -1.13 -25.67 13.19
C THR A 291 -1.19 -25.89 14.70
N CYS A 292 -0.49 -25.07 15.50
CA CYS A 292 -0.54 -25.16 16.96
C CYS A 292 -1.96 -24.91 17.49
N TYR A 293 -2.64 -23.86 17.01
CA TYR A 293 -4.02 -23.57 17.43
C TYR A 293 -4.98 -24.69 17.04
N GLU A 294 -4.87 -25.25 15.83
CA GLU A 294 -5.68 -26.41 15.42
C GLU A 294 -5.47 -27.62 16.32
N MET A 295 -4.21 -27.96 16.61
CA MET A 295 -3.88 -29.11 17.46
C MET A 295 -4.40 -28.93 18.88
N ILE A 296 -4.23 -27.74 19.46
CA ILE A 296 -4.76 -27.43 20.79
C ILE A 296 -6.28 -27.53 20.78
N SER A 297 -6.97 -26.84 19.86
CA SER A 297 -8.44 -26.86 19.79
C SER A 297 -9.01 -28.27 19.60
N GLN A 298 -8.37 -29.13 18.80
CA GLN A 298 -8.78 -30.53 18.65
C GLN A 298 -8.68 -31.32 19.96
N GLN A 299 -7.62 -31.10 20.75
CA GLN A 299 -7.44 -31.77 22.04
C GLN A 299 -8.44 -31.27 23.09
N THR A 300 -8.67 -29.95 23.18
CA THR A 300 -9.58 -29.40 24.21
C THR A 300 -11.03 -29.73 23.92
N VAL A 301 -11.47 -29.66 22.66
CA VAL A 301 -12.85 -30.04 22.28
C VAL A 301 -13.05 -31.55 22.37
N GLY A 302 -12.02 -32.35 22.08
CA GLY A 302 -12.08 -33.81 22.24
C GLY A 302 -12.26 -34.26 23.70
N ASN A 303 -11.52 -33.65 24.63
CA ASN A 303 -11.58 -34.01 26.06
C ASN A 303 -12.83 -33.47 26.77
N GLY A 304 -13.37 -32.32 26.34
CA GLY A 304 -14.59 -31.74 26.93
C GLY A 304 -15.88 -32.53 26.67
N ILE A 305 -15.87 -33.47 25.70
CA ILE A 305 -17.01 -34.35 25.39
C ILE A 305 -17.02 -35.62 26.28
N GLU A 306 -15.86 -36.01 26.85
CA GLU A 306 -15.76 -37.19 27.72
C GLU A 306 -16.14 -36.91 29.18
N GLU A 307 -16.00 -35.67 29.67
CA GLU A 307 -16.35 -35.31 31.06
C GLU A 307 -17.86 -35.10 31.29
N ASP A 308 -18.66 -34.83 30.24
CA ASP A 308 -20.11 -34.59 30.32
C ASP A 308 -20.97 -35.88 30.22
N GLN A 309 -20.33 -37.06 30.28
CA GLN A 309 -20.99 -38.37 30.27
C GLN A 309 -20.75 -39.15 31.57
N THR A 310 -21.04 -38.56 32.73
CA THR A 310 -21.26 -39.34 33.95
C THR A 310 -22.73 -39.77 34.02
N PRO A 311 -23.06 -41.08 34.15
CA PRO A 311 -24.44 -41.53 34.31
C PRO A 311 -25.03 -41.00 35.62
N ASN A 312 -26.21 -40.39 35.56
CA ASN A 312 -27.05 -40.09 36.72
C ASN A 312 -27.47 -41.42 37.37
N ASP A 313 -26.83 -41.81 38.46
CA ASP A 313 -27.35 -42.81 39.39
C ASP A 313 -28.37 -42.12 40.32
N ASP A 314 -29.64 -42.36 40.06
CA ASP A 314 -30.79 -41.83 40.82
C ASP A 314 -31.08 -42.77 42.03
N PRO A 315 -30.87 -42.36 43.30
CA PRO A 315 -30.94 -43.28 44.43
C PRO A 315 -32.27 -43.20 45.17
N ASN A 316 -33.42 -43.17 44.47
CA ASN A 316 -34.71 -43.14 45.16
C ASN A 316 -35.88 -43.77 44.39
N ALA A 317 -35.90 -45.10 44.30
CA ALA A 317 -37.11 -45.84 43.91
C ALA A 317 -37.14 -47.27 44.51
N SER A 318 -37.32 -47.39 45.83
CA SER A 318 -37.78 -48.64 46.45
C SER A 318 -38.33 -48.41 47.87
N GLY A 319 -39.55 -48.91 48.12
CA GLY A 319 -40.17 -49.02 49.45
C GLY A 319 -41.42 -48.13 49.58
N GLU A 320 -42.60 -48.61 49.20
CA GLU A 320 -43.55 -49.39 50.03
C GLU A 320 -44.64 -48.48 50.60
N ASP A 321 -45.88 -48.71 50.19
CA ASP A 321 -47.02 -48.65 51.12
C ASP A 321 -48.15 -49.54 50.57
N ALA A 322 -48.55 -50.48 51.42
CA ALA A 322 -49.55 -51.49 51.19
C ALA A 322 -50.89 -51.09 51.83
N ASP A 323 -51.95 -51.63 51.25
CA ASP A 323 -53.16 -52.12 51.93
C ASP A 323 -54.19 -51.11 52.49
N LEU A 324 -55.40 -51.06 51.90
CA LEU A 324 -56.57 -51.81 52.38
C LEU A 324 -57.90 -51.39 51.70
N GLU A 325 -58.64 -52.43 51.29
CA GLU A 325 -60.10 -52.59 51.31
C GLU A 325 -61.06 -51.59 50.63
N THR A 326 -61.74 -52.07 49.59
CA THR A 326 -63.20 -52.24 49.68
C THR A 326 -63.68 -53.35 48.73
N LEU A 327 -64.18 -54.43 49.33
CA LEU A 327 -65.12 -55.37 48.73
C LEU A 327 -66.51 -54.71 48.72
N ASP A 328 -67.23 -54.75 47.60
CA ASP A 328 -68.61 -55.24 47.64
C ASP A 328 -68.97 -55.94 46.30
N PRO A 329 -69.60 -57.12 46.34
CA PRO A 329 -69.74 -58.06 45.24
C PRO A 329 -71.17 -58.12 44.69
N ASP A 330 -71.32 -58.75 43.53
CA ASP A 330 -72.48 -59.63 43.33
C ASP A 330 -72.18 -60.93 44.09
N ARG A 331 -72.84 -61.11 45.25
CA ARG A 331 -72.88 -62.24 46.23
C ARG A 331 -72.19 -62.05 47.58
#